data_AF-A0A5C1DCE7-F1
#
_entry.id   AF-A0A5C1DCE7-F1
#
_cell.length_a   1.000
_cell.length_b   1.000
_cell.length_c   1.000
_cell.angle_alpha   90.00
_cell.angle_beta   90.00
_cell.angle_gamma   90.00
#
_symmetry.space_group_name_H-M   'P 1'
#
loop_
_entity.id
_entity.type
_entity.pdbx_description
1 polymer ?
#
loop_
_entity_poly.entity_id
_entity_poly.type
_entity_poly.pdbx_seq_one_letter_code
_entity_poly.pdbx_strand_id
1 'polypeptide(L)'
;MAEGSRWRGPTLAAGDENRAALPGPRHLRPARLTMPMAARMAAVYDELGAVVVCRAVAPGSLSGRIEAFPKRTPSQASKANRPRCFTLNNMRWTGNSMFWKKDNGLQAETAKLRQELDDLRAQCRLKDEEIAQAKREAGAAAAEAAYAKNILQSFSLFYHSLTETQSSLGVLANKMRSEKDRAVDAQQISQSSRVEVDKISANLEELAVTSHGAADNIGKLDANAQMVGSILQLIRDIADQTNLLALNAAIEAARAGETGRGFAVVADEVRKLAERTANATSEIASLVQQIRDGSSNSRSQMNELAGQASQYSQDGMRAAETMHRLLDISSHMEKAVASSALRGFCELAKLDHIIFKFRVYKVLLGLGQEHAGDLPSHHDCRLGAWYYEGEGRACFSQLNGYKEIEAPHVRLHELCKKILQEHHDGNHGGLPAMVQEMEHLSAKVLAGLERMAESGEGDPTMLCKA
;
A
#
# COMPACT_ATOMS: atom_id res chain seq x y z
N MET A 1 -25.97 -29.19 29.08
CA MET A 1 -26.14 -27.90 28.38
C MET A 1 -24.75 -27.55 27.85
N ALA A 2 -24.27 -28.11 26.74
CA ALA A 2 -24.69 -27.92 25.35
C ALA A 2 -24.68 -26.45 24.93
N GLU A 3 -23.58 -26.03 24.28
CA GLU A 3 -23.63 -25.22 23.06
C GLU A 3 -22.27 -25.26 22.37
N GLY A 4 -22.28 -25.65 21.09
CA GLY A 4 -21.12 -25.78 20.24
C GLY A 4 -21.25 -24.90 19.01
N SER A 5 -20.11 -24.51 18.45
CA SER A 5 -20.04 -23.94 17.10
C SER A 5 -18.81 -24.51 16.39
N ARG A 6 -19.05 -25.52 15.56
CA ARG A 6 -18.08 -26.19 14.70
C ARG A 6 -18.25 -25.60 13.30
N TRP A 7 -17.30 -24.77 12.87
CA TRP A 7 -17.20 -24.30 11.49
C TRP A 7 -16.77 -25.46 10.58
N ARG A 8 -17.55 -25.76 9.53
CA ARG A 8 -17.22 -26.72 8.47
C ARG A 8 -16.69 -25.95 7.25
N GLY A 9 -15.51 -26.32 6.77
CA GLY A 9 -15.04 -25.95 5.43
C GLY A 9 -15.75 -26.77 4.34
N PRO A 10 -15.77 -26.31 3.08
CA PRO A 10 -16.38 -27.06 2.00
C PRO A 10 -15.40 -28.08 1.39
N THR A 11 -15.91 -29.29 1.26
CA THR A 11 -15.37 -30.47 0.59
C THR A 11 -15.29 -30.30 -0.93
N LEU A 12 -14.16 -30.72 -1.50
CA LEU A 12 -13.99 -31.06 -2.90
C LEU A 12 -14.67 -32.41 -3.18
N ALA A 13 -15.52 -32.49 -4.20
CA ALA A 13 -15.98 -33.74 -4.80
C ALA A 13 -16.08 -33.56 -6.32
N ALA A 14 -15.42 -34.47 -7.02
CA ALA A 14 -15.50 -34.69 -8.46
C ALA A 14 -16.73 -35.55 -8.82
N GLY A 15 -17.23 -35.44 -10.05
CA GLY A 15 -18.13 -36.44 -10.64
C GLY A 15 -19.19 -35.92 -11.63
N ASP A 16 -18.77 -35.88 -12.90
CA ASP A 16 -19.48 -36.25 -14.14
C ASP A 16 -20.83 -35.64 -14.63
N GLU A 17 -20.70 -35.19 -15.89
CA GLU A 17 -21.58 -35.41 -17.06
C GLU A 17 -23.02 -34.88 -17.05
N ASN A 18 -23.23 -33.75 -17.73
CA ASN A 18 -24.24 -33.71 -18.79
C ASN A 18 -23.88 -32.73 -19.92
N ARG A 19 -23.80 -33.28 -21.14
CA ARG A 19 -23.51 -32.60 -22.41
C ARG A 19 -24.70 -31.72 -22.84
N ALA A 20 -24.49 -30.41 -22.92
CA ALA A 20 -25.28 -29.52 -23.76
C ALA A 20 -24.34 -28.86 -24.78
N ALA A 21 -24.60 -29.09 -26.06
CA ALA A 21 -23.78 -28.66 -27.18
C ALA A 21 -23.77 -27.13 -27.32
N LEU A 22 -22.59 -26.52 -27.19
CA LEU A 22 -22.31 -25.13 -27.56
C LEU A 22 -21.84 -25.08 -29.03
N PRO A 23 -22.28 -24.09 -29.83
CA PRO A 23 -21.90 -24.01 -31.24
C PRO A 23 -20.43 -23.58 -31.39
N GLY A 24 -19.70 -24.30 -32.24
CA GLY A 24 -18.28 -24.08 -32.52
C GLY A 24 -17.95 -22.72 -33.17
N PRO A 25 -16.65 -22.38 -33.24
CA PRO A 25 -16.18 -21.05 -33.60
C PRO A 25 -16.44 -20.77 -35.08
N ARG A 26 -17.21 -19.71 -35.36
CA ARG A 26 -17.30 -19.15 -36.71
C ARG A 26 -15.96 -18.49 -37.05
N HIS A 27 -15.34 -18.95 -38.13
CA HIS A 27 -14.19 -18.31 -38.76
C HIS A 27 -14.52 -16.84 -39.10
N LEU A 28 -14.00 -15.92 -38.29
CA LEU A 28 -13.91 -14.50 -38.64
C LEU A 28 -12.70 -14.34 -39.57
N ARG A 29 -12.97 -13.87 -40.80
CA ARG A 29 -11.94 -13.44 -41.75
C ARG A 29 -11.13 -12.27 -41.15
N PRO A 30 -9.83 -12.13 -41.47
CA PRO A 30 -9.02 -11.05 -40.95
C PRO A 30 -9.49 -9.72 -41.56
N ALA A 31 -9.99 -8.83 -40.70
CA ALA A 31 -10.08 -7.41 -41.03
C ALA A 31 -8.64 -6.89 -41.17
N ARG A 32 -8.31 -6.34 -42.34
CA ARG A 32 -7.03 -5.66 -42.59
C ARG A 32 -6.87 -4.55 -41.55
N LEU A 33 -5.87 -4.68 -40.68
CA LEU A 33 -5.42 -3.64 -39.77
C LEU A 33 -5.06 -2.39 -40.59
N THR A 34 -5.87 -1.35 -40.43
CA THR A 34 -5.53 0.00 -40.88
C THR A 34 -4.41 0.57 -40.01
N MET A 35 -3.40 1.09 -40.69
CA MET A 35 -2.20 1.86 -40.29
C MET A 35 -2.00 2.21 -38.79
N PRO A 36 -0.75 2.10 -38.27
CA PRO A 36 -0.42 2.49 -36.91
C PRO A 36 -0.60 4.00 -36.69
N MET A 37 -1.03 4.37 -35.48
CA MET A 37 -1.35 5.71 -35.00
C MET A 37 -0.26 6.78 -35.27
N ALA A 38 1.00 6.35 -35.45
CA ALA A 38 2.12 7.19 -35.88
C ALA A 38 1.93 7.81 -37.28
N ALA A 39 1.25 7.13 -38.21
CA ALA A 39 0.98 7.66 -39.56
C ALA A 39 -0.14 8.72 -39.58
N ARG A 40 -1.01 8.75 -38.56
CA ARG A 40 -2.08 9.76 -38.45
C ARG A 40 -1.61 11.05 -37.76
N MET A 41 -0.59 10.99 -36.90
CA MET A 41 0.00 12.20 -36.30
C MET A 41 0.83 13.03 -37.30
N ALA A 42 1.45 12.40 -38.30
CA ALA A 42 2.16 13.14 -39.36
C ALA A 42 1.19 13.95 -40.27
N ALA A 43 -0.03 13.46 -40.48
CA ALA A 43 -1.02 14.12 -41.32
C ALA A 43 -1.70 15.35 -40.67
N VAL A 44 -1.61 15.50 -39.35
CA VAL A 44 -2.20 16.65 -38.63
C VAL A 44 -1.28 17.88 -38.63
N TYR A 45 0.02 17.71 -38.92
CA TYR A 45 1.00 18.81 -38.89
C TYR A 45 1.31 19.44 -40.25
N ASP A 46 1.01 18.77 -41.38
CA ASP A 46 1.31 19.30 -42.72
C ASP A 46 0.24 20.28 -43.27
N GLU A 47 -0.90 20.46 -42.60
CA GLU A 47 -1.99 21.34 -43.07
C GLU A 47 -2.22 22.62 -42.24
N LEU A 48 -1.46 22.87 -41.16
CA LEU A 48 -1.64 24.05 -40.29
C LEU A 48 -0.72 25.23 -40.64
N GLY A 49 -0.40 25.40 -41.92
CA GLY A 49 0.36 26.52 -42.47
C GLY A 49 -0.50 27.66 -43.01
N ALA A 50 -1.55 28.10 -42.33
CA ALA A 50 -2.21 29.39 -42.62
C ALA A 50 -3.17 29.82 -41.50
N VAL A 51 -2.68 30.68 -40.61
CA VAL A 51 -3.52 31.45 -39.68
C VAL A 51 -4.24 32.56 -40.48
N VAL A 52 -5.58 32.54 -40.47
CA VAL A 52 -6.38 33.76 -40.65
C VAL A 52 -6.97 34.13 -39.29
N VAL A 53 -6.45 35.21 -38.72
CA VAL A 53 -6.98 35.88 -37.54
C VAL A 53 -8.34 36.49 -37.89
N CYS A 54 -9.44 35.88 -37.45
CA CYS A 54 -10.74 36.54 -37.40
C CYS A 54 -11.02 37.02 -35.98
N ARG A 55 -10.92 38.33 -35.80
CA ARG A 55 -11.21 39.08 -34.58
C ARG A 55 -12.69 38.89 -34.20
N ALA A 56 -12.95 38.47 -32.98
CA ALA A 56 -14.29 38.37 -32.42
C ALA A 56 -14.97 39.75 -32.33
N VAL A 57 -16.21 39.86 -32.81
CA VAL A 57 -17.13 40.96 -32.49
C VAL A 57 -18.33 40.35 -31.76
N ALA A 58 -18.62 40.88 -30.57
CA ALA A 58 -19.65 40.42 -29.64
C ALA A 58 -21.09 40.66 -30.16
N PRO A 59 -22.09 39.91 -29.66
CA PRO A 59 -23.49 40.02 -30.09
C PRO A 59 -24.26 41.08 -29.28
N GLY A 60 -25.03 41.95 -29.97
CA GLY A 60 -25.86 42.96 -29.31
C GLY A 60 -26.89 43.65 -30.22
N SER A 61 -28.15 43.23 -30.08
CA SER A 61 -29.46 43.85 -30.40
C SER A 61 -29.68 44.62 -31.72
N LEU A 62 -30.67 44.19 -32.52
CA LEU A 62 -31.97 44.88 -32.60
C LEU A 62 -33.04 44.08 -33.38
N SER A 63 -34.18 43.97 -32.71
CA SER A 63 -35.52 43.48 -33.04
C SER A 63 -36.06 43.76 -34.46
N GLY A 64 -36.83 42.82 -35.00
CA GLY A 64 -37.80 43.04 -36.08
C GLY A 64 -38.74 41.83 -36.28
N ARG A 65 -40.01 41.98 -35.87
CA ARG A 65 -41.10 40.97 -35.98
C ARG A 65 -41.30 40.48 -37.41
N ILE A 66 -41.56 39.18 -37.58
CA ILE A 66 -42.18 38.61 -38.79
C ILE A 66 -43.57 38.11 -38.40
N GLU A 67 -44.61 38.80 -38.88
CA GLU A 67 -46.00 38.35 -38.85
C GLU A 67 -46.27 37.34 -39.98
N ALA A 68 -47.08 36.33 -39.67
CA ALA A 68 -47.47 35.25 -40.57
C ALA A 68 -48.72 35.60 -41.39
N PHE A 69 -48.78 35.19 -42.67
CA PHE A 69 -50.00 34.98 -43.45
C PHE A 69 -49.71 33.97 -44.60
N PRO A 70 -50.72 33.30 -45.21
CA PRO A 70 -50.76 31.85 -45.28
C PRO A 70 -50.48 31.26 -46.67
N LYS A 71 -50.18 29.96 -46.66
CA LYS A 71 -49.99 29.11 -47.84
C LYS A 71 -51.23 29.12 -48.76
N ARG A 72 -51.03 29.39 -50.06
CA ARG A 72 -51.97 29.03 -51.14
C ARG A 72 -51.31 28.03 -52.08
N THR A 73 -52.01 26.93 -52.32
CA THR A 73 -51.78 25.95 -53.38
C THR A 73 -52.19 26.53 -54.74
N PRO A 74 -51.57 26.12 -55.87
CA PRO A 74 -52.13 26.35 -57.18
C PRO A 74 -52.84 25.09 -57.70
N SER A 75 -54.16 25.19 -57.88
CA SER A 75 -54.93 24.35 -58.81
C SER A 75 -55.90 25.26 -59.58
N GLN A 76 -55.71 25.43 -60.90
CA GLN A 76 -56.73 25.94 -61.85
C GLN A 76 -56.29 25.40 -63.24
N ALA A 77 -57.03 24.57 -63.98
CA ALA A 77 -58.43 24.57 -64.41
C ALA A 77 -58.81 25.74 -65.35
N SER A 78 -59.00 25.36 -66.62
CA SER A 78 -59.96 25.83 -67.63
C SER A 78 -59.88 27.22 -68.27
N LYS A 79 -59.71 27.20 -69.60
CA LYS A 79 -60.63 27.74 -70.62
C LYS A 79 -61.65 28.80 -70.13
N ALA A 80 -61.55 30.03 -70.65
CA ALA A 80 -62.49 30.58 -71.65
C ALA A 80 -62.28 32.08 -71.90
N ASN A 81 -62.57 32.44 -73.15
CA ASN A 81 -63.12 33.70 -73.66
C ASN A 81 -62.19 34.83 -74.16
N ARG A 82 -62.29 35.02 -75.49
CA ARG A 82 -61.79 36.15 -76.28
C ARG A 82 -62.65 37.40 -76.05
N PRO A 83 -62.08 38.60 -76.22
CA PRO A 83 -62.81 39.74 -76.75
C PRO A 83 -62.43 39.99 -78.23
N ARG A 84 -63.44 40.28 -79.06
CA ARG A 84 -63.30 40.87 -80.39
C ARG A 84 -63.06 42.37 -80.25
N CYS A 85 -62.16 42.95 -81.05
CA CYS A 85 -62.33 44.32 -81.55
C CYS A 85 -61.44 44.62 -82.77
N PHE A 86 -62.12 44.89 -83.90
CA PHE A 86 -61.84 45.84 -84.98
C PHE A 86 -60.52 45.83 -85.77
N THR A 87 -60.69 45.57 -87.07
CA THR A 87 -59.90 46.12 -88.17
C THR A 87 -59.97 47.66 -88.18
N LEU A 88 -58.80 48.31 -88.14
CA LEU A 88 -58.61 49.65 -88.70
C LEU A 88 -57.48 49.59 -89.72
N ASN A 89 -57.86 49.90 -90.95
CA ASN A 89 -57.02 50.04 -92.12
C ASN A 89 -56.31 51.41 -92.06
N ASN A 90 -55.06 51.47 -92.56
CA ASN A 90 -54.33 52.67 -92.96
C ASN A 90 -54.19 53.86 -91.98
N MET A 91 -53.06 53.91 -91.27
CA MET A 91 -52.32 55.16 -91.10
C MET A 91 -50.82 54.90 -91.32
N ARG A 92 -50.31 55.41 -92.44
CA ARG A 92 -48.90 55.40 -92.81
C ARG A 92 -48.19 56.51 -92.03
N TRP A 93 -47.52 56.15 -90.93
CA TRP A 93 -46.59 57.05 -90.25
C TRP A 93 -45.25 57.04 -90.99
N THR A 94 -44.99 58.06 -91.81
CA THR A 94 -43.64 58.39 -92.26
C THR A 94 -42.95 59.14 -91.12
N GLY A 95 -42.35 58.40 -90.19
CA GLY A 95 -41.65 58.92 -89.02
C GLY A 95 -40.28 58.26 -88.81
N ASN A 96 -39.25 58.95 -89.30
CA ASN A 96 -37.89 59.04 -88.77
C ASN A 96 -36.99 57.76 -88.69
N SER A 97 -36.05 57.63 -89.63
CA SER A 97 -34.97 56.62 -89.61
C SER A 97 -34.02 56.71 -88.39
N MET A 98 -34.10 57.80 -87.63
CA MET A 98 -33.35 58.01 -86.39
C MET A 98 -33.97 57.26 -85.19
N PHE A 99 -35.28 56.99 -85.21
CA PHE A 99 -35.99 56.26 -84.15
C PHE A 99 -35.66 54.76 -84.21
N TRP A 100 -35.64 54.18 -85.41
CA TRP A 100 -35.27 52.78 -85.65
C TRP A 100 -33.79 52.47 -85.41
N LYS A 101 -32.88 53.44 -85.62
CA LYS A 101 -31.45 53.29 -85.24
C LYS A 101 -31.24 53.33 -83.72
N LYS A 102 -31.97 54.18 -83.00
CA LYS A 102 -31.96 54.18 -81.52
C LYS A 102 -32.61 52.92 -80.95
N ASP A 103 -33.71 52.45 -81.54
CA ASP A 103 -34.43 51.24 -81.12
C ASP A 103 -33.59 49.96 -81.37
N ASN A 104 -32.94 49.84 -82.52
CA ASN A 104 -32.01 48.73 -82.80
C ASN A 104 -30.75 48.77 -81.91
N GLY A 105 -30.25 49.96 -81.55
CA GLY A 105 -29.13 50.13 -80.62
C GLY A 105 -29.51 49.74 -79.18
N LEU A 106 -30.68 50.14 -78.71
CA LEU A 106 -31.25 49.75 -77.41
C LEU A 106 -31.56 48.24 -77.35
N GLN A 107 -32.02 47.64 -78.45
CA GLN A 107 -32.24 46.19 -78.54
C GLN A 107 -30.93 45.40 -78.50
N ALA A 108 -29.87 45.89 -79.15
CA ALA A 108 -28.53 45.28 -79.06
C ALA A 108 -27.93 45.42 -77.65
N GLU A 109 -28.09 46.58 -77.01
CA GLU A 109 -27.61 46.83 -75.64
C GLU A 109 -28.38 46.02 -74.60
N THR A 110 -29.71 45.89 -74.74
CA THR A 110 -30.52 45.00 -73.87
C THR A 110 -30.22 43.53 -74.09
N ALA A 111 -29.89 43.09 -75.31
CA ALA A 111 -29.41 41.73 -75.56
C ALA A 111 -28.05 41.47 -74.91
N LYS A 112 -27.11 42.42 -75.02
CA LYS A 112 -25.79 42.34 -74.37
C LYS A 112 -25.91 42.29 -72.84
N LEU A 113 -26.71 43.18 -72.25
CA LEU A 113 -26.95 43.19 -70.79
C LEU A 113 -27.65 41.91 -70.31
N ARG A 114 -28.54 41.31 -71.11
CA ARG A 114 -29.15 40.00 -70.78
C ARG A 114 -28.12 38.88 -70.79
N GLN A 115 -27.22 38.86 -71.76
CA GLN A 115 -26.13 37.90 -71.82
C GLN A 115 -25.17 38.06 -70.64
N GLU A 116 -24.77 39.30 -70.31
CA GLU A 116 -23.95 39.59 -69.12
C GLU A 116 -24.66 39.18 -67.81
N LEU A 117 -25.98 39.38 -67.72
CA LEU A 117 -26.79 38.97 -66.56
C LEU A 117 -26.85 37.44 -66.42
N ASP A 118 -27.00 36.71 -67.53
CA ASP A 118 -27.03 35.25 -67.51
C ASP A 118 -25.65 34.64 -67.22
N ASP A 119 -24.57 35.25 -67.72
CA ASP A 119 -23.19 34.90 -67.36
C ASP A 119 -22.91 35.17 -65.88
N LEU A 120 -23.31 36.34 -65.35
CA LEU A 120 -23.18 36.62 -63.92
C LEU A 120 -23.98 35.63 -63.07
N ARG A 121 -25.19 35.27 -63.49
CA ARG A 121 -26.01 34.28 -62.79
C ARG A 121 -25.38 32.89 -62.82
N ALA A 122 -24.73 32.51 -63.92
CA ALA A 122 -23.97 31.26 -64.00
C ALA A 122 -22.76 31.29 -63.05
N GLN A 123 -22.03 32.40 -63.00
CA GLN A 123 -20.93 32.60 -62.05
C GLN A 123 -21.40 32.56 -60.60
N CYS A 124 -22.52 33.20 -60.26
CA CYS A 124 -23.10 33.12 -58.91
C CYS A 124 -23.47 31.68 -58.53
N ARG A 125 -24.09 30.91 -59.43
CA ARG A 125 -24.42 29.49 -59.17
C ARG A 125 -23.17 28.65 -58.91
N LEU A 126 -22.11 28.84 -59.70
CA LEU A 126 -20.84 28.15 -59.50
C LEU A 126 -20.21 28.52 -58.15
N LYS A 127 -20.22 29.80 -57.78
CA LYS A 127 -19.71 30.26 -56.48
C LYS A 127 -20.55 29.73 -55.32
N ASP A 128 -21.87 29.63 -55.46
CA ASP A 128 -22.75 29.04 -54.44
C ASP A 128 -22.45 27.55 -54.23
N GLU A 129 -22.16 26.81 -55.30
CA GLU A 129 -21.73 25.41 -55.24
C GLU A 129 -20.36 25.25 -54.56
N GLU A 130 -19.38 26.08 -54.89
CA GLU A 130 -18.07 26.13 -54.22
C GLU A 130 -18.21 26.45 -52.72
N ILE A 131 -19.06 27.41 -52.35
CA ILE A 131 -19.33 27.74 -50.94
C ILE A 131 -20.01 26.58 -50.22
N ALA A 132 -20.95 25.90 -50.88
CA ALA A 132 -21.62 24.74 -50.30
C ALA A 132 -20.63 23.56 -50.07
N GLN A 133 -19.70 23.35 -51.00
CA GLN A 133 -18.61 22.38 -50.89
C GLN A 133 -17.69 22.72 -49.70
N ALA A 134 -17.17 23.95 -49.66
CA ALA A 134 -16.29 24.41 -48.59
C ALA A 134 -16.95 24.34 -47.21
N LYS A 135 -18.25 24.64 -47.11
CA LYS A 135 -19.02 24.47 -45.86
C LYS A 135 -19.13 23.02 -45.41
N ARG A 136 -19.29 22.07 -46.33
CA ARG A 136 -19.31 20.64 -46.00
C ARG A 136 -17.95 20.17 -45.50
N GLU A 137 -16.87 20.56 -46.17
CA GLU A 137 -15.49 20.24 -45.78
C GLU A 137 -15.14 20.85 -44.42
N ALA A 138 -15.45 22.14 -44.21
CA ALA A 138 -15.27 22.79 -42.92
C ALA A 138 -16.10 22.15 -41.79
N GLY A 139 -17.34 21.73 -42.08
CA GLY A 139 -18.18 21.00 -41.13
C GLY A 139 -17.59 19.64 -40.74
N ALA A 140 -17.04 18.89 -41.71
CA ALA A 140 -16.36 17.62 -41.47
C ALA A 140 -15.07 17.81 -40.65
N ALA A 141 -14.24 18.78 -41.01
CA ALA A 141 -13.03 19.12 -40.26
C ALA A 141 -13.34 19.58 -38.83
N ALA A 142 -14.40 20.37 -38.63
CA ALA A 142 -14.83 20.79 -37.30
C ALA A 142 -15.31 19.61 -36.43
N ALA A 143 -16.00 18.63 -37.03
CA ALA A 143 -16.42 17.41 -36.34
C ALA A 143 -15.22 16.54 -35.93
N GLU A 144 -14.22 16.41 -36.82
CA GLU A 144 -12.98 15.68 -36.52
C GLU A 144 -12.16 16.37 -35.42
N ALA A 145 -12.03 17.70 -35.48
CA ALA A 145 -11.36 18.49 -34.45
C ALA A 145 -12.08 18.37 -33.09
N ALA A 146 -13.42 18.39 -33.08
CA ALA A 146 -14.20 18.20 -31.86
C ALA A 146 -13.99 16.79 -31.26
N TYR A 147 -13.94 15.75 -32.10
CA TYR A 147 -13.61 14.39 -31.66
C TYR A 147 -12.21 14.31 -31.07
N ALA A 148 -11.19 14.84 -31.77
CA ALA A 148 -9.81 14.87 -31.29
C ALA A 148 -9.70 15.62 -29.94
N LYS A 149 -10.37 16.77 -29.80
CA LYS A 149 -10.40 17.54 -28.55
C LYS A 149 -10.97 16.74 -27.38
N ASN A 150 -12.04 15.97 -27.59
CA ASN A 150 -12.62 15.12 -26.54
C ASN A 150 -11.63 14.03 -26.09
N ILE A 151 -10.90 13.42 -27.03
CA ILE A 151 -9.86 12.43 -26.69
C ILE A 151 -8.72 13.08 -25.91
N LEU A 152 -8.27 14.28 -26.31
CA LEU A 152 -7.24 15.03 -25.58
C LEU A 152 -7.68 15.42 -24.16
N GLN A 153 -8.97 15.69 -23.94
CA GLN A 153 -9.51 15.89 -22.58
C GLN A 153 -9.44 14.61 -21.75
N SER A 154 -9.81 13.45 -22.32
CA SER A 154 -9.65 12.14 -21.65
C SER A 154 -8.18 11.85 -21.32
N PHE A 155 -7.26 12.24 -22.20
CA PHE A 155 -5.81 12.12 -21.98
C PHE A 155 -5.33 12.93 -20.76
N SER A 156 -5.87 14.14 -20.57
CA SER A 156 -5.56 14.96 -19.38
C SER A 156 -6.12 14.38 -18.08
N LEU A 157 -7.29 13.73 -18.12
CA LEU A 157 -7.85 13.04 -16.94
C LEU A 157 -6.99 11.83 -16.57
N PHE A 158 -6.54 11.06 -17.56
CA PHE A 158 -5.62 9.94 -17.35
C PHE A 158 -4.30 10.38 -16.72
N TYR A 159 -3.73 11.52 -17.16
CA TYR A 159 -2.56 12.12 -16.53
C TYR A 159 -2.76 12.40 -15.04
N HIS A 160 -3.90 12.97 -14.66
CA HIS A 160 -4.22 13.22 -13.25
C HIS A 160 -4.24 11.92 -12.43
N SER A 161 -4.88 10.87 -12.96
CA SER A 161 -4.90 9.56 -12.31
C SER A 161 -3.50 8.94 -12.14
N LEU A 162 -2.60 9.12 -13.12
CA LEU A 162 -1.20 8.71 -12.99
C LEU A 162 -0.48 9.46 -11.86
N THR A 163 -0.68 10.77 -11.75
CA THR A 163 -0.07 11.57 -10.66
C THR A 163 -0.64 11.23 -9.29
N GLU A 164 -1.93 10.90 -9.17
CA GLU A 164 -2.53 10.40 -7.93
C GLU A 164 -1.98 9.03 -7.53
N THR A 165 -1.78 8.14 -8.50
CA THR A 165 -1.16 6.83 -8.28
C THR A 165 0.30 6.96 -7.84
N GLN A 166 1.07 7.85 -8.48
CA GLN A 166 2.43 8.19 -8.10
C GLN A 166 2.51 8.69 -6.65
N SER A 167 1.60 9.59 -6.26
CA SER A 167 1.51 10.09 -4.87
C SER A 167 1.21 8.95 -3.88
N SER A 168 0.24 8.10 -4.21
CA SER A 168 -0.14 6.95 -3.39
C SER A 168 1.00 5.94 -3.20
N LEU A 169 1.75 5.64 -4.26
CA LEU A 169 2.96 4.80 -4.18
C LEU A 169 4.08 5.47 -3.37
N GLY A 170 4.23 6.79 -3.44
CA GLY A 170 5.14 7.54 -2.58
C GLY A 170 4.82 7.38 -1.09
N VAL A 171 3.53 7.42 -0.73
CA VAL A 171 3.08 7.16 0.65
C VAL A 171 3.37 5.72 1.05
N LEU A 172 3.14 4.76 0.16
CA LEU A 172 3.46 3.35 0.41
C LEU A 172 4.97 3.13 0.66
N ALA A 173 5.84 3.76 -0.14
CA ALA A 173 7.28 3.66 0.03
C ALA A 173 7.73 4.19 1.40
N ASN A 174 7.20 5.34 1.83
CA ASN A 174 7.47 5.88 3.17
C ASN A 174 6.97 4.94 4.28
N LYS A 175 5.80 4.32 4.09
CA LYS A 175 5.25 3.35 5.03
C LYS A 175 6.15 2.12 5.17
N MET A 176 6.69 1.59 4.05
CA MET A 176 7.62 0.47 4.08
C MET A 176 8.92 0.81 4.84
N ARG A 177 9.45 2.03 4.69
CA ARG A 177 10.60 2.47 5.49
C ARG A 177 10.28 2.48 6.99
N SER A 178 9.10 2.99 7.39
CA SER A 178 8.68 2.95 8.80
C SER A 178 8.45 1.54 9.34
N GLU A 179 7.91 0.61 8.53
CA GLU A 179 7.77 -0.79 8.96
C GLU A 179 9.13 -1.49 9.09
N LYS A 180 10.14 -1.08 8.31
CA LYS A 180 11.52 -1.59 8.46
C LYS A 180 12.06 -1.21 9.83
N ASP A 181 11.95 0.06 10.21
CA ASP A 181 12.43 0.55 11.52
C ASP A 181 11.74 -0.21 12.66
N ARG A 182 10.43 -0.46 12.56
CA ARG A 182 9.69 -1.27 13.55
C ARG A 182 10.15 -2.72 13.63
N ALA A 183 10.52 -3.34 12.52
CA ALA A 183 11.04 -4.70 12.52
C ALA A 183 12.39 -4.78 13.26
N VAL A 184 13.24 -3.77 13.09
CA VAL A 184 14.53 -3.65 13.81
C VAL A 184 14.29 -3.46 15.31
N ASP A 185 13.39 -2.55 15.68
CA ASP A 185 13.03 -2.32 17.08
C ASP A 185 12.48 -3.59 17.74
N ALA A 186 11.59 -4.31 17.05
CA ALA A 186 11.04 -5.58 17.53
C ALA A 186 12.14 -6.62 17.76
N GLN A 187 13.11 -6.73 16.85
CA GLN A 187 14.25 -7.63 16.99
C GLN A 187 15.08 -7.28 18.24
N GLN A 188 15.39 -5.99 18.44
CA GLN A 188 16.16 -5.54 19.60
C GLN A 188 15.41 -5.83 20.92
N ILE A 189 14.11 -5.53 20.97
CA ILE A 189 13.27 -5.77 22.15
C ILE A 189 13.19 -7.26 22.46
N SER A 190 12.96 -8.12 21.46
CA SER A 190 12.90 -9.58 21.67
C SER A 190 14.24 -10.14 22.13
N GLN A 191 15.36 -9.62 21.62
CA GLN A 191 16.69 -10.04 22.03
C GLN A 191 16.97 -9.66 23.48
N SER A 192 16.69 -8.42 23.87
CA SER A 192 16.84 -7.97 25.25
C SER A 192 15.93 -8.74 26.19
N SER A 193 14.67 -8.97 25.80
CA SER A 193 13.70 -9.70 26.62
C SER A 193 14.13 -11.15 26.85
N ARG A 194 14.71 -11.81 25.84
CA ARG A 194 15.25 -13.17 26.00
C ARG A 194 16.34 -13.22 27.06
N VAL A 195 17.29 -12.29 27.02
CA VAL A 195 18.40 -12.23 27.99
C VAL A 195 17.87 -12.05 29.42
N GLU A 196 16.87 -11.20 29.63
CA GLU A 196 16.29 -10.99 30.95
C GLU A 196 15.48 -12.22 31.44
N VAL A 197 14.75 -12.88 30.54
CA VAL A 197 14.03 -14.12 30.87
C VAL A 197 14.99 -15.25 31.22
N ASP A 198 16.08 -15.42 30.47
CA ASP A 198 17.11 -16.44 30.77
C ASP A 198 17.72 -16.22 32.16
N LYS A 199 18.00 -14.96 32.53
CA LYS A 199 18.47 -14.60 33.88
C LYS A 199 17.44 -14.95 34.96
N ILE A 200 16.16 -14.66 34.71
CA ILE A 200 15.09 -14.98 35.66
C ILE A 200 14.99 -16.50 35.86
N SER A 201 15.02 -17.28 34.79
CA SER A 201 15.01 -18.75 34.87
C SER A 201 16.18 -19.31 35.68
N ALA A 202 17.39 -18.75 35.47
CA ALA A 202 18.58 -19.15 36.23
C ALA A 202 18.45 -18.81 37.72
N ASN A 203 17.98 -17.60 38.05
CA ASN A 203 17.77 -17.19 39.44
C ASN A 203 16.72 -18.06 40.15
N LEU A 204 15.68 -18.50 39.43
CA LEU A 204 14.65 -19.39 39.96
C LEU A 204 15.16 -20.81 40.16
N GLU A 205 16.06 -21.29 39.31
CA GLU A 205 16.74 -22.57 39.52
C GLU A 205 17.64 -22.53 40.75
N GLU A 206 18.40 -21.44 40.94
CA GLU A 206 19.18 -21.21 42.15
C GLU A 206 18.29 -21.11 43.41
N LEU A 207 17.13 -20.43 43.31
CA LEU A 207 16.15 -20.38 44.39
C LEU A 207 15.61 -21.77 44.75
N ALA A 208 15.37 -22.64 43.77
CA ALA A 208 14.94 -24.01 44.02
C ALA A 208 16.02 -24.81 44.77
N VAL A 209 17.28 -24.70 44.36
CA VAL A 209 18.43 -25.36 45.00
C VAL A 209 18.61 -24.87 46.44
N THR A 210 18.62 -23.56 46.65
CA THR A 210 18.79 -22.96 47.98
C THR A 210 17.63 -23.29 48.93
N SER A 211 16.39 -23.33 48.42
CA SER A 211 15.21 -23.75 49.19
C SER A 211 15.29 -25.22 49.62
N HIS A 212 15.77 -26.10 48.74
CA HIS A 212 16.00 -27.51 49.07
C HIS A 212 17.07 -27.66 50.16
N GLY A 213 18.18 -26.92 50.04
CA GLY A 213 19.21 -26.88 51.09
C GLY A 213 18.71 -26.35 52.43
N ALA A 214 17.78 -25.39 52.43
CA ALA A 214 17.11 -24.93 53.64
C ALA A 214 16.22 -26.02 54.26
N ALA A 215 15.45 -26.76 53.45
CA ALA A 215 14.63 -27.88 53.92
C ALA A 215 15.46 -29.01 54.55
N ASP A 216 16.67 -29.26 54.02
CA ASP A 216 17.63 -30.22 54.58
C ASP A 216 18.16 -29.77 55.94
N ASN A 217 18.58 -28.50 56.06
CA ASN A 217 19.07 -27.94 57.32
C ASN A 217 17.97 -27.93 58.40
N ILE A 218 16.72 -27.65 58.03
CA ILE A 218 15.59 -27.71 58.95
C ILE A 218 15.33 -29.15 59.45
N GLY A 219 15.58 -30.18 58.63
CA GLY A 219 15.48 -31.55 59.16
C GLY A 219 16.62 -31.98 60.04
N LYS A 220 17.81 -31.43 59.83
CA LYS A 220 18.90 -31.61 60.80
C LYS A 220 18.49 -31.00 62.14
N LEU A 221 17.81 -29.85 62.13
CA LEU A 221 17.26 -29.24 63.34
C LEU A 221 16.18 -30.12 63.99
N ASP A 222 15.23 -30.67 63.22
CA ASP A 222 14.21 -31.60 63.76
C ASP A 222 14.85 -32.86 64.35
N ALA A 223 15.86 -33.45 63.68
CA ALA A 223 16.61 -34.60 64.20
C ALA A 223 17.35 -34.28 65.49
N ASN A 224 17.99 -33.10 65.58
CA ASN A 224 18.63 -32.63 66.81
C ASN A 224 17.61 -32.42 67.94
N ALA A 225 16.45 -31.83 67.64
CA ALA A 225 15.39 -31.66 68.61
C ALA A 225 14.82 -33.01 69.09
N GLN A 226 14.72 -34.01 68.22
CA GLN A 226 14.36 -35.38 68.60
C GLN A 226 15.38 -36.01 69.55
N MET A 227 16.68 -35.83 69.30
CA MET A 227 17.74 -36.28 70.22
C MET A 227 17.63 -35.61 71.58
N VAL A 228 17.42 -34.28 71.63
CA VAL A 228 17.20 -33.57 72.90
C VAL A 228 15.96 -34.10 73.62
N GLY A 229 14.86 -34.37 72.90
CA GLY A 229 13.66 -34.98 73.47
C GLY A 229 13.93 -36.32 74.15
N SER A 230 14.77 -37.17 73.54
CA SER A 230 15.18 -38.46 74.15
C SER A 230 16.00 -38.29 75.43
N ILE A 231 16.88 -37.28 75.48
CA ILE A 231 17.67 -36.95 76.66
C ILE A 231 16.77 -36.42 77.79
N LEU A 232 15.79 -35.58 77.46
CA LEU A 232 14.82 -35.08 78.44
C LEU A 232 13.98 -36.21 79.03
N GLN A 233 13.58 -37.20 78.21
CA GLN A 233 12.88 -38.38 78.73
C GLN A 233 13.76 -39.13 79.75
N LEU A 234 15.04 -39.36 79.43
CA LEU A 234 15.97 -40.00 80.36
C LEU A 234 16.14 -39.20 81.67
N ILE A 235 16.26 -37.88 81.59
CA ILE A 235 16.38 -37.02 82.78
C ILE A 235 15.11 -37.11 83.64
N ARG A 236 13.94 -37.14 83.01
CA ARG A 236 12.66 -37.31 83.71
C ARG A 236 12.62 -38.66 84.44
N ASP A 237 13.00 -39.73 83.77
CA ASP A 237 13.06 -41.07 84.37
C ASP A 237 14.03 -41.11 85.56
N ILE A 238 15.18 -40.45 85.47
CA ILE A 238 16.15 -40.31 86.58
C ILE A 238 15.55 -39.49 87.73
N ALA A 239 14.86 -38.39 87.43
CA ALA A 239 14.21 -37.57 88.45
C ALA A 239 13.11 -38.35 89.19
N ASP A 240 12.29 -39.12 88.46
CA ASP A 240 11.25 -39.97 89.03
C ASP A 240 11.85 -41.10 89.90
N GLN A 241 12.96 -41.72 89.45
CA GLN A 241 13.70 -42.69 90.26
C GLN A 241 14.30 -42.06 91.53
N THR A 242 14.87 -40.86 91.41
CA THR A 242 15.45 -40.13 92.53
C THR A 242 14.38 -39.73 93.54
N ASN A 243 13.20 -39.35 93.07
CA ASN A 243 12.03 -39.04 93.89
C ASN A 243 11.59 -40.28 94.70
N LEU A 244 11.52 -41.45 94.06
CA LEU A 244 11.20 -42.71 94.72
C LEU A 244 12.28 -43.13 95.74
N LEU A 245 13.57 -42.96 95.42
CA LEU A 245 14.67 -43.24 96.34
C LEU A 245 14.63 -42.32 97.57
N ALA A 246 14.37 -41.02 97.36
CA ALA A 246 14.24 -40.03 98.42
C ALA A 246 13.03 -40.32 99.31
N LEU A 247 11.90 -40.75 98.74
CA LEU A 247 10.72 -41.17 99.49
C LEU A 247 11.04 -42.39 100.38
N ASN A 248 11.70 -43.40 99.84
CA ASN A 248 12.13 -44.57 100.62
C ASN A 248 13.08 -44.18 101.76
N ALA A 249 14.02 -43.27 101.51
CA ALA A 249 14.93 -42.75 102.54
C ALA A 249 14.20 -41.96 103.62
N ALA A 250 13.20 -41.14 103.26
CA ALA A 250 12.38 -40.40 104.21
C ALA A 250 11.58 -41.33 105.12
N ILE A 251 11.02 -42.41 104.56
CA ILE A 251 10.31 -43.45 105.32
C ILE A 251 11.25 -44.14 106.32
N GLU A 252 12.46 -44.53 105.90
CA GLU A 252 13.41 -45.20 106.78
C GLU A 252 13.98 -44.25 107.85
N ALA A 253 14.20 -42.98 107.51
CA ALA A 253 14.59 -41.95 108.46
C ALA A 253 13.51 -41.68 109.53
N ALA A 254 12.23 -41.69 109.15
CA ALA A 254 11.12 -41.63 110.10
C ALA A 254 11.07 -42.88 111.01
N ARG A 255 11.40 -44.05 110.47
CA ARG A 255 11.46 -45.32 111.20
C ARG A 255 12.57 -45.37 112.25
N ALA A 256 13.69 -44.69 112.00
CA ALA A 256 14.83 -44.57 112.93
C ALA A 256 14.61 -43.54 114.06
N GLY A 257 13.44 -42.89 114.15
CA GLY A 257 13.08 -41.98 115.24
C GLY A 257 14.01 -40.77 115.38
N GLU A 258 14.41 -40.43 116.61
CA GLU A 258 15.27 -39.26 116.92
C GLU A 258 16.65 -39.32 116.21
N THR A 259 17.23 -40.52 116.04
CA THR A 259 18.52 -40.68 115.33
C THR A 259 18.43 -40.45 113.82
N GLY A 260 17.24 -40.57 113.23
CA GLY A 260 17.01 -40.39 111.78
C GLY A 260 16.62 -38.96 111.37
N ARG A 261 16.43 -38.05 112.33
CA ARG A 261 15.83 -36.73 112.10
C ARG A 261 16.60 -35.86 111.09
N GLY A 262 17.94 -35.92 111.13
CA GLY A 262 18.79 -35.23 110.14
C GLY A 262 18.70 -35.82 108.73
N PHE A 263 18.59 -37.15 108.63
CA PHE A 263 18.40 -37.86 107.35
C PHE A 263 17.02 -37.58 106.74
N ALA A 264 15.99 -37.44 107.56
CA ALA A 264 14.64 -37.12 107.10
C ALA A 264 14.58 -35.76 106.38
N VAL A 265 15.26 -34.74 106.92
CA VAL A 265 15.34 -33.40 106.29
C VAL A 265 16.06 -33.46 104.94
N VAL A 266 17.18 -34.20 104.86
CA VAL A 266 17.91 -34.37 103.60
C VAL A 266 17.07 -35.12 102.57
N ALA A 267 16.38 -36.20 102.98
CA ALA A 267 15.52 -36.98 102.09
C ALA A 267 14.37 -36.13 101.51
N ASP A 268 13.71 -35.29 102.32
CA ASP A 268 12.66 -34.39 101.84
C ASP A 268 13.20 -33.31 100.89
N GLU A 269 14.42 -32.80 101.10
CA GLU A 269 15.04 -31.83 100.19
C GLU A 269 15.40 -32.48 98.84
N VAL A 270 15.93 -33.71 98.85
CA VAL A 270 16.18 -34.49 97.63
C VAL A 270 14.87 -34.78 96.89
N ARG A 271 13.79 -35.11 97.61
CA ARG A 271 12.46 -35.34 97.03
C ARG A 271 11.95 -34.09 96.30
N LYS A 272 12.00 -32.93 96.95
CA LYS A 272 11.61 -31.64 96.33
C LYS A 272 12.49 -31.29 95.12
N LEU A 273 13.80 -31.56 95.19
CA LEU A 273 14.70 -31.32 94.06
C LEU A 273 14.37 -32.22 92.87
N ALA A 274 14.03 -33.48 93.13
CA ALA A 274 13.59 -34.43 92.10
C ALA A 274 12.27 -33.99 91.45
N GLU A 275 11.25 -33.60 92.23
CA GLU A 275 9.99 -33.04 91.71
C GLU A 275 10.21 -31.77 90.87
N ARG A 276 11.05 -30.84 91.34
CA ARG A 276 11.42 -29.63 90.57
C ARG A 276 12.14 -29.98 89.26
N THR A 277 13.00 -31.00 89.28
CA THR A 277 13.71 -31.47 88.08
C THR A 277 12.75 -32.09 87.07
N ALA A 278 11.80 -32.92 87.51
CA ALA A 278 10.79 -33.53 86.65
C ALA A 278 9.88 -32.47 86.00
N ASN A 279 9.45 -31.46 86.78
CA ASN A 279 8.63 -30.36 86.27
C ASN A 279 9.39 -29.53 85.23
N ALA A 280 10.62 -29.11 85.54
CA ALA A 280 11.46 -28.35 84.61
C ALA A 280 11.73 -29.15 83.31
N THR A 281 11.97 -30.45 83.43
CA THR A 281 12.18 -31.33 82.27
C THR A 281 10.92 -31.44 81.40
N SER A 282 9.73 -31.46 82.01
CA SER A 282 8.45 -31.46 81.30
C SER A 282 8.20 -30.15 80.54
N GLU A 283 8.56 -29.00 81.13
CA GLU A 283 8.46 -27.70 80.47
C GLU A 283 9.40 -27.62 79.27
N ILE A 284 10.66 -28.06 79.42
CA ILE A 284 11.63 -28.10 78.31
C ILE A 284 11.16 -29.05 77.21
N ALA A 285 10.58 -30.21 77.56
CA ALA A 285 10.04 -31.16 76.58
C ALA A 285 8.92 -30.54 75.73
N SER A 286 8.06 -29.71 76.34
CA SER A 286 7.02 -28.96 75.61
C SER A 286 7.63 -27.98 74.60
N LEU A 287 8.67 -27.23 75.02
CA LEU A 287 9.38 -26.31 74.12
C LEU A 287 10.06 -27.05 72.96
N VAL A 288 10.68 -28.20 73.23
CA VAL A 288 11.29 -29.05 72.19
C VAL A 288 10.23 -29.54 71.20
N GLN A 289 9.05 -29.94 71.68
CA GLN A 289 7.97 -30.34 70.79
C GLN A 289 7.50 -29.19 69.89
N GLN A 290 7.37 -27.97 70.43
CA GLN A 290 7.03 -26.79 69.62
C GLN A 290 8.10 -26.50 68.56
N ILE A 291 9.38 -26.66 68.88
CA ILE A 291 10.50 -26.51 67.91
C ILE A 291 10.36 -27.54 66.78
N ARG A 292 10.01 -28.78 67.10
CA ARG A 292 9.81 -29.85 66.10
C ARG A 292 8.64 -29.57 65.18
N ASP A 293 7.50 -29.18 65.75
CA ASP A 293 6.30 -28.83 64.98
C ASP A 293 6.58 -27.65 64.04
N GLY A 294 7.26 -26.61 64.56
CA GLY A 294 7.72 -25.47 63.77
C GLY A 294 8.69 -25.86 62.66
N SER A 295 9.67 -26.73 62.96
CA SER A 295 10.63 -27.24 61.98
C SER A 295 9.96 -28.06 60.87
N SER A 296 9.02 -28.93 61.23
CA SER A 296 8.25 -29.73 60.26
C SER A 296 7.45 -28.84 59.30
N ASN A 297 6.76 -27.83 59.84
CA ASN A 297 6.02 -26.87 59.02
C ASN A 297 6.94 -26.05 58.10
N SER A 298 8.02 -25.48 58.62
CA SER A 298 8.99 -24.71 57.82
C SER A 298 9.64 -25.56 56.73
N ARG A 299 9.95 -26.84 57.01
CA ARG A 299 10.45 -27.79 56.00
C ARG A 299 9.45 -28.01 54.87
N SER A 300 8.16 -28.20 55.20
CA SER A 300 7.11 -28.36 54.19
C SER A 300 7.03 -27.13 53.28
N GLN A 301 7.04 -25.93 53.87
CA GLN A 301 7.02 -24.67 53.12
C GLN A 301 8.24 -24.50 52.22
N MET A 302 9.44 -24.89 52.69
CA MET A 302 10.66 -24.82 51.86
C MET A 302 10.62 -25.79 50.67
N ASN A 303 10.05 -26.99 50.86
CA ASN A 303 9.87 -27.94 49.75
C ASN A 303 8.84 -27.44 48.73
N GLU A 304 7.74 -26.83 49.17
CA GLU A 304 6.76 -26.23 48.29
C GLU A 304 7.37 -25.07 47.48
N LEU A 305 8.12 -24.18 48.14
CA LEU A 305 8.83 -23.09 47.49
C LEU A 305 9.83 -23.61 46.45
N ALA A 306 10.57 -24.68 46.74
CA ALA A 306 11.47 -25.31 45.79
C ALA A 306 10.73 -25.83 44.53
N GLY A 307 9.57 -26.46 44.73
CA GLY A 307 8.72 -26.93 43.64
C GLY A 307 8.19 -25.79 42.77
N GLN A 308 7.69 -24.72 43.40
CA GLN A 308 7.20 -23.53 42.69
C GLN A 308 8.32 -22.83 41.91
N ALA A 309 9.49 -22.66 42.52
CA ALA A 309 10.65 -22.05 41.86
C ALA A 309 11.10 -22.85 40.63
N SER A 310 11.13 -24.18 40.74
CA SER A 310 11.44 -25.06 39.59
C SER A 310 10.39 -24.92 38.47
N GLN A 311 9.10 -24.86 38.81
CA GLN A 311 8.04 -24.64 37.83
C GLN A 311 8.18 -23.28 37.13
N TYR A 312 8.43 -22.20 37.88
CA TYR A 312 8.63 -20.88 37.28
C TYR A 312 9.89 -20.81 36.41
N SER A 313 10.96 -21.54 36.76
CA SER A 313 12.14 -21.65 35.91
C SER A 313 11.80 -22.27 34.56
N GLN A 314 11.01 -23.36 34.54
CA GLN A 314 10.51 -23.99 33.32
C GLN A 314 9.60 -23.06 32.50
N ASP A 315 8.75 -22.28 33.16
CA ASP A 315 7.91 -21.27 32.50
C ASP A 315 8.76 -20.20 31.81
N GLY A 316 9.83 -19.73 32.49
CA GLY A 316 10.79 -18.82 31.89
C GLY A 316 11.53 -19.42 30.69
N MET A 317 11.91 -20.71 30.73
CA MET A 317 12.52 -21.38 29.57
C MET A 317 11.56 -21.43 28.36
N ARG A 318 10.27 -21.69 28.59
CA ARG A 318 9.24 -21.64 27.53
C ARG A 318 9.05 -20.23 26.98
N ALA A 319 9.11 -19.21 27.85
CA ALA A 319 9.08 -17.82 27.43
C ALA A 319 10.30 -17.46 26.58
N ALA A 320 11.50 -17.93 26.93
CA ALA A 320 12.72 -17.74 26.15
C ALA A 320 12.62 -18.39 24.75
N GLU A 321 12.04 -19.59 24.63
CA GLU A 321 11.76 -20.23 23.34
C GLU A 321 10.80 -19.38 22.49
N THR A 322 9.77 -18.81 23.12
CA THR A 322 8.82 -17.92 22.43
C THR A 322 9.51 -16.64 21.93
N MET A 323 10.43 -16.08 22.72
CA MET A 323 11.26 -14.94 22.28
C MET A 323 12.17 -15.31 21.12
N HIS A 324 12.68 -16.53 21.05
CA HIS A 324 13.44 -17.01 19.89
C HIS A 324 12.59 -17.02 18.62
N ARG A 325 11.35 -17.54 18.70
CA ARG A 325 10.40 -17.50 17.58
C ARG A 325 10.06 -16.07 17.14
N LEU A 326 9.95 -15.13 18.07
CA LEU A 326 9.72 -13.72 17.75
C LEU A 326 10.91 -13.09 17.01
N LEU A 327 12.14 -13.47 17.34
CA LEU A 327 13.33 -13.04 16.61
C LEU A 327 13.33 -13.57 15.18
N ASP A 328 12.98 -14.84 14.99
CA ASP A 328 12.87 -15.44 13.65
C ASP A 328 11.79 -14.71 12.81
N ILE A 329 10.62 -14.47 13.39
CA ILE A 329 9.54 -13.73 12.73
C ILE A 329 9.99 -12.31 12.38
N SER A 330 10.69 -11.62 13.28
CA SER A 330 11.19 -10.26 13.04
C SER A 330 12.23 -10.22 11.91
N SER A 331 13.12 -11.22 11.85
CA SER A 331 14.09 -11.40 10.75
C SER A 331 13.40 -11.68 9.41
N HIS A 332 12.35 -12.51 9.41
CA HIS A 332 11.53 -12.73 8.21
C HIS A 332 10.79 -11.47 7.78
N MET A 333 10.28 -10.69 8.73
CA MET A 333 9.60 -9.43 8.48
C MET A 333 10.56 -8.39 7.88
N GLU A 334 11.78 -8.28 8.40
CA GLU A 334 12.83 -7.39 7.87
C GLU A 334 13.10 -7.66 6.38
N LYS A 335 13.29 -8.93 6.02
CA LYS A 335 13.47 -9.36 4.62
C LYS A 335 12.26 -9.04 3.74
N ALA A 336 11.05 -9.35 4.21
CA ALA A 336 9.81 -9.10 3.46
C ALA A 336 9.57 -7.61 3.24
N VAL A 337 9.85 -6.78 4.24
CA VAL A 337 9.73 -5.33 4.15
C VAL A 337 10.80 -4.76 3.21
N ALA A 338 12.05 -5.22 3.29
CA ALA A 338 13.11 -4.79 2.38
C ALA A 338 12.75 -5.09 0.91
N SER A 339 12.24 -6.29 0.64
CA SER A 339 11.77 -6.69 -0.68
C SER A 339 10.59 -5.84 -1.16
N SER A 340 9.61 -5.61 -0.28
CA SER A 340 8.43 -4.78 -0.58
C SER A 340 8.80 -3.32 -0.82
N ALA A 341 9.79 -2.80 -0.08
CA ALA A 341 10.32 -1.45 -0.25
C ALA A 341 11.00 -1.30 -1.61
N LEU A 342 11.83 -2.27 -2.03
CA LEU A 342 12.45 -2.28 -3.35
C LEU A 342 11.40 -2.34 -4.47
N ARG A 343 10.41 -3.24 -4.37
CA ARG A 343 9.31 -3.32 -5.33
C ARG A 343 8.55 -2.00 -5.42
N GLY A 344 8.16 -1.43 -4.28
CA GLY A 344 7.47 -0.14 -4.21
C GLY A 344 8.30 0.99 -4.84
N PHE A 345 9.61 1.03 -4.59
CA PHE A 345 10.51 1.99 -5.24
C PHE A 345 10.56 1.79 -6.76
N CYS A 346 10.68 0.55 -7.23
CA CYS A 346 10.72 0.24 -8.66
C CYS A 346 9.42 0.66 -9.35
N GLU A 347 8.25 0.35 -8.78
CA GLU A 347 6.97 0.78 -9.33
C GLU A 347 6.81 2.31 -9.36
N LEU A 348 7.26 2.98 -8.30
CA LEU A 348 7.26 4.43 -8.23
C LEU A 348 8.18 5.06 -9.29
N ALA A 349 9.39 4.52 -9.47
CA ALA A 349 10.31 4.96 -10.50
C ALA A 349 9.76 4.73 -11.91
N LYS A 350 9.08 3.60 -12.17
CA LYS A 350 8.40 3.36 -13.45
C LYS A 350 7.31 4.39 -13.72
N LEU A 351 6.48 4.72 -12.72
CA LEU A 351 5.46 5.77 -12.85
C LEU A 351 6.08 7.15 -13.08
N ASP A 352 7.17 7.49 -12.38
CA ASP A 352 7.91 8.74 -12.61
C ASP A 352 8.32 8.87 -14.08
N HIS A 353 8.81 7.79 -14.69
CA HIS A 353 9.22 7.76 -16.09
C HIS A 353 8.06 7.79 -17.08
N ILE A 354 6.93 7.14 -16.75
CA ILE A 354 5.70 7.23 -17.54
C ILE A 354 5.21 8.69 -17.54
N ILE A 355 5.15 9.33 -16.38
CA ILE A 355 4.78 10.74 -16.23
C ILE A 355 5.78 11.64 -16.97
N PHE A 356 7.08 11.36 -16.89
CA PHE A 356 8.13 12.09 -17.59
C PHE A 356 7.92 12.09 -19.11
N LYS A 357 7.66 10.93 -19.73
CA LYS A 357 7.27 10.85 -21.15
C LYS A 357 5.96 11.57 -21.43
N PHE A 358 5.00 11.47 -20.52
CA PHE A 358 3.70 12.12 -20.66
C PHE A 358 3.81 13.64 -20.74
N ARG A 359 4.76 14.24 -20.01
CA ARG A 359 5.09 15.67 -20.11
C ARG A 359 5.52 16.06 -21.53
N VAL A 360 6.35 15.23 -22.18
CA VAL A 360 6.75 15.41 -23.58
C VAL A 360 5.54 15.34 -24.51
N TYR A 361 4.70 14.30 -24.38
CA TYR A 361 3.49 14.17 -25.20
C TYR A 361 2.54 15.35 -25.04
N LYS A 362 2.37 15.87 -23.83
CA LYS A 362 1.51 17.04 -23.60
C LYS A 362 1.99 18.25 -24.39
N VAL A 363 3.29 18.51 -24.45
CA VAL A 363 3.83 19.62 -25.24
C VAL A 363 3.61 19.38 -26.74
N LEU A 364 3.96 18.19 -27.26
CA LEU A 364 3.78 17.85 -28.68
C LEU A 364 2.33 17.94 -29.16
N LEU A 365 1.37 17.68 -28.26
CA LEU A 365 -0.07 17.75 -28.53
C LEU A 365 -0.67 19.14 -28.27
N GLY A 366 0.13 20.15 -27.93
CA GLY A 366 -0.34 21.51 -27.64
C GLY A 366 -1.10 21.65 -26.32
N LEU A 367 -0.96 20.70 -25.39
CA LEU A 367 -1.58 20.68 -24.06
C LEU A 367 -0.65 21.17 -22.94
N GLY A 368 0.57 21.59 -23.27
CA GLY A 368 1.59 22.05 -22.33
C GLY A 368 2.54 23.05 -22.98
N GLN A 369 3.29 23.77 -22.15
CA GLN A 369 4.24 24.82 -22.56
C GLN A 369 5.62 24.62 -21.93
N GLU A 370 5.93 23.39 -21.51
CA GLU A 370 7.21 23.05 -20.90
C GLU A 370 8.34 23.08 -21.94
N HIS A 371 9.51 23.54 -21.52
CA HIS A 371 10.72 23.61 -22.33
C HIS A 371 11.74 22.55 -21.87
N ALA A 372 12.79 22.34 -22.67
CA ALA A 372 13.84 21.38 -22.36
C ALA A 372 14.50 21.60 -20.98
N GLY A 373 14.60 22.86 -20.54
CA GLY A 373 15.13 23.24 -19.22
C GLY A 373 14.24 22.86 -18.03
N ASP A 374 12.93 22.70 -18.24
CA ASP A 374 11.96 22.35 -17.19
C ASP A 374 11.97 20.85 -16.84
N LEU A 375 12.59 20.04 -17.69
CA LEU A 375 12.76 18.60 -17.45
C LEU A 375 13.99 18.35 -16.56
N PRO A 376 13.86 17.57 -15.47
CA PRO A 376 15.01 17.20 -14.64
C PRO A 376 16.07 16.45 -15.46
N SER A 377 17.34 16.60 -15.09
CA SER A 377 18.39 15.70 -15.60
C SER A 377 18.19 14.28 -15.07
N HIS A 378 18.94 13.34 -15.63
CA HIS A 378 18.96 11.96 -15.14
C HIS A 378 19.61 11.83 -13.75
N HIS A 379 20.27 12.87 -13.23
CA HIS A 379 20.76 12.93 -11.84
C HIS A 379 19.74 13.56 -10.90
N ASP A 380 19.03 14.60 -11.36
CA ASP A 380 18.07 15.33 -10.54
C ASP A 380 16.73 14.59 -10.35
N CYS A 381 16.49 13.54 -11.15
CA CYS A 381 15.30 12.71 -10.99
C CYS A 381 15.44 11.75 -9.80
N ARG A 382 14.31 11.29 -9.25
CA ARG A 382 14.28 10.37 -8.09
C ARG A 382 15.11 9.11 -8.32
N LEU A 383 14.99 8.50 -9.50
CA LEU A 383 15.77 7.31 -9.86
C LEU A 383 17.26 7.64 -9.93
N GLY A 384 17.62 8.78 -10.51
CA GLY A 384 18.99 9.28 -10.60
C GLY A 384 19.65 9.44 -9.24
N ALA A 385 19.04 10.24 -8.37
CA ALA A 385 19.54 10.46 -7.02
C ALA A 385 19.72 9.14 -6.25
N TRP A 386 18.73 8.24 -6.34
CA TRP A 386 18.81 6.92 -5.73
C TRP A 386 19.92 6.05 -6.35
N TYR A 387 20.08 6.09 -7.68
CA TYR A 387 21.04 5.30 -8.42
C TYR A 387 22.48 5.72 -8.09
N TYR A 388 22.82 7.01 -8.17
CA TYR A 388 24.22 7.45 -8.08
C TYR A 388 24.71 7.72 -6.65
N GLU A 389 23.85 8.26 -5.79
CA GLU A 389 24.23 8.83 -4.49
C GLU A 389 23.50 8.20 -3.29
N GLY A 390 22.39 7.50 -3.53
CA GLY A 390 21.53 6.95 -2.48
C GLY A 390 21.77 5.47 -2.15
N GLU A 391 20.78 4.90 -1.45
CA GLU A 391 20.73 3.46 -1.09
C GLU A 391 20.84 2.56 -2.33
N GLY A 392 20.41 3.03 -3.52
CA GLY A 392 20.54 2.31 -4.79
C GLY A 392 21.94 1.78 -5.03
N ARG A 393 22.94 2.65 -4.91
CA ARG A 393 24.34 2.26 -5.11
C ARG A 393 24.86 1.35 -4.01
N ALA A 394 24.61 1.74 -2.76
CA ALA A 394 25.18 1.06 -1.60
C ALA A 394 24.63 -0.36 -1.43
N CYS A 395 23.34 -0.54 -1.68
CA CYS A 395 22.61 -1.75 -1.32
C CYS A 395 22.16 -2.59 -2.52
N PHE A 396 21.96 -1.99 -3.70
CA PHE A 396 21.26 -2.65 -4.81
C PHE A 396 22.10 -2.75 -6.09
N SER A 397 23.33 -2.25 -6.09
CA SER A 397 24.21 -2.25 -7.28
C SER A 397 24.61 -3.63 -7.80
N GLN A 398 24.42 -4.67 -6.97
CA GLN A 398 24.68 -6.06 -7.32
C GLN A 398 23.45 -6.77 -7.91
N LEU A 399 22.26 -6.18 -7.82
CA LEU A 399 21.05 -6.80 -8.35
C LEU A 399 21.07 -6.82 -9.87
N ASN A 400 20.51 -7.89 -10.43
CA ASN A 400 20.28 -7.98 -11.87
C ASN A 400 19.36 -6.84 -12.31
N GLY A 401 19.61 -6.25 -13.49
CA GLY A 401 18.87 -5.09 -13.96
C GLY A 401 19.40 -3.74 -13.50
N TYR A 402 20.07 -3.62 -12.34
CA TYR A 402 20.54 -2.31 -11.84
C TYR A 402 21.46 -1.60 -12.85
N LYS A 403 22.54 -2.24 -13.28
CA LYS A 403 23.50 -1.65 -14.25
C LYS A 403 22.90 -1.45 -15.65
N GLU A 404 21.93 -2.27 -16.01
CA GLU A 404 21.30 -2.25 -17.34
C GLU A 404 20.40 -1.02 -17.55
N ILE A 405 19.95 -0.39 -16.47
CA ILE A 405 19.08 0.78 -16.51
C ILE A 405 19.85 2.06 -16.88
N GLU A 406 21.12 2.19 -16.50
CA GLU A 406 21.87 3.45 -16.55
C GLU A 406 21.93 4.06 -17.96
N ALA A 407 22.51 3.33 -18.91
CA ALA A 407 22.66 3.81 -20.29
C ALA A 407 21.33 4.21 -20.97
N PRO A 408 20.25 3.38 -20.94
CA PRO A 408 18.98 3.80 -21.51
C PRO A 408 18.30 4.93 -20.73
N HIS A 409 18.49 5.03 -19.41
CA HIS A 409 17.97 6.12 -18.58
C HIS A 409 18.60 7.47 -18.92
N VAL A 410 19.94 7.53 -19.02
CA VAL A 410 20.67 8.75 -19.42
C VAL A 410 20.19 9.22 -20.80
N ARG A 411 20.19 8.30 -21.78
CA ARG A 411 19.76 8.62 -23.16
C ARG A 411 18.30 9.05 -23.23
N LEU A 412 17.42 8.47 -22.43
CA LEU A 412 16.01 8.85 -22.38
C LEU A 412 15.85 10.31 -21.96
N HIS A 413 16.51 10.73 -20.88
CA HIS A 413 16.44 12.13 -20.41
C HIS A 413 16.99 13.11 -21.45
N GLU A 414 18.13 12.81 -22.06
CA GLU A 414 18.72 13.63 -23.13
C GLU A 414 17.79 13.74 -24.34
N LEU A 415 17.21 12.62 -24.77
CA LEU A 415 16.31 12.57 -25.92
C LEU A 415 15.01 13.32 -25.66
N CYS A 416 14.39 13.19 -24.48
CA CYS A 416 13.19 13.94 -24.10
C CYS A 416 13.44 15.46 -24.15
N LYS A 417 14.58 15.92 -23.63
CA LYS A 417 14.97 17.34 -23.72
C LYS A 417 15.15 17.79 -25.16
N LYS A 418 15.80 16.97 -25.98
CA LYS A 418 15.99 17.25 -27.41
C LYS A 418 14.66 17.31 -28.17
N ILE A 419 13.72 16.40 -27.90
CA ILE A 419 12.38 16.40 -28.51
C ILE A 419 11.66 17.74 -28.24
N LEU A 420 11.70 18.22 -26.99
CA LEU A 420 11.08 19.51 -26.65
C LEU A 420 11.77 20.68 -27.36
N GLN A 421 13.11 20.66 -27.45
CA GLN A 421 13.87 21.69 -28.14
C GLN A 421 13.50 21.76 -29.64
N GLU A 422 13.57 20.63 -30.36
CA GLU A 422 13.26 20.58 -31.79
C GLU A 422 11.79 20.95 -32.08
N HIS A 423 10.87 20.61 -31.17
CA HIS A 423 9.46 20.99 -31.30
C HIS A 423 9.27 22.51 -31.19
N HIS A 424 9.89 23.16 -30.21
CA HIS A 424 9.82 24.62 -30.04
C HIS A 424 10.54 25.37 -31.16
N ASP A 425 11.62 24.80 -31.70
CA ASP A 425 12.37 25.36 -32.83
C ASP A 425 11.61 25.18 -34.18
N GLY A 426 10.47 24.49 -34.19
CA GLY A 426 9.67 24.23 -35.40
C GLY A 426 10.22 23.11 -36.30
N ASN A 427 11.24 22.39 -35.83
CA ASN A 427 11.90 21.32 -36.58
C ASN A 427 11.14 19.99 -36.45
N HIS A 428 9.97 19.90 -37.08
CA HIS A 428 9.08 18.75 -36.88
C HIS A 428 9.49 17.46 -37.61
N GLY A 429 10.35 17.54 -38.63
CA GLY A 429 10.66 16.41 -39.52
C GLY A 429 11.29 15.18 -38.84
N GLY A 430 12.07 15.39 -37.76
CA GLY A 430 12.73 14.29 -37.02
C GLY A 430 11.93 13.76 -35.81
N LEU A 431 10.88 14.49 -35.38
CA LEU A 431 10.18 14.21 -34.13
C LEU A 431 9.56 12.80 -34.08
N PRO A 432 8.94 12.25 -35.13
CA PRO A 432 8.33 10.92 -35.06
C PRO A 432 9.34 9.80 -34.72
N ALA A 433 10.53 9.84 -35.32
CA ALA A 433 11.59 8.88 -35.05
C ALA A 433 12.15 9.04 -33.63
N MET A 434 12.31 10.28 -33.16
CA MET A 434 12.78 10.56 -31.81
C MET A 434 11.78 10.09 -30.74
N VAL A 435 10.48 10.31 -30.96
CA VAL A 435 9.42 9.81 -30.06
C VAL A 435 9.39 8.28 -30.03
N GLN A 436 9.59 7.61 -31.16
CA GLN A 436 9.68 6.15 -31.21
C GLN A 436 10.89 5.63 -30.41
N GLU A 437 12.06 6.26 -30.53
CA GLU A 437 13.24 5.89 -29.74
C GLU A 437 13.06 6.20 -28.25
N MET A 438 12.36 7.29 -27.89
CA MET A 438 11.99 7.60 -26.51
C MET A 438 11.16 6.47 -25.89
N GLU A 439 10.17 5.94 -26.61
CA GLU A 439 9.38 4.79 -26.13
C GLU A 439 10.23 3.54 -25.95
N HIS A 440 11.13 3.26 -26.89
CA HIS A 440 12.04 2.10 -26.81
C HIS A 440 13.01 2.19 -25.62
N LEU A 441 13.63 3.36 -25.41
CA LEU A 441 14.53 3.59 -24.28
C LEU A 441 13.78 3.48 -22.95
N SER A 442 12.57 4.03 -22.86
CA SER A 442 11.74 3.90 -21.67
C SER A 442 11.33 2.46 -21.40
N ALA A 443 10.98 1.68 -22.42
CA ALA A 443 10.69 0.25 -22.24
C ALA A 443 11.89 -0.50 -21.65
N LYS A 444 13.12 -0.17 -22.07
CA LYS A 444 14.36 -0.75 -21.50
C LYS A 444 14.55 -0.37 -20.02
N VAL A 445 14.33 0.88 -19.65
CA VAL A 445 14.40 1.35 -18.26
C VAL A 445 13.37 0.60 -17.39
N LEU A 446 12.11 0.56 -17.83
CA LEU A 446 11.03 -0.13 -17.12
C LEU A 446 11.32 -1.63 -16.95
N ALA A 447 11.84 -2.29 -17.99
CA ALA A 447 12.21 -3.70 -17.93
C ALA A 447 13.42 -3.96 -17.01
N GLY A 448 14.39 -3.04 -16.97
CA GLY A 448 15.50 -3.11 -16.02
C GLY A 448 15.03 -2.97 -14.56
N LEU A 449 14.11 -2.04 -14.30
CA LEU A 449 13.48 -1.87 -12.98
C LEU A 449 12.67 -3.11 -12.57
N GLU A 450 11.96 -3.75 -13.50
CA GLU A 450 11.26 -5.01 -13.23
C GLU A 450 12.23 -6.12 -12.84
N ARG A 451 13.28 -6.35 -13.65
CA ARG A 451 14.30 -7.37 -13.34
C ARG A 451 14.97 -7.14 -11.99
N MET A 452 15.20 -5.88 -11.63
CA MET A 452 15.77 -5.52 -10.34
C MET A 452 14.84 -5.87 -9.18
N ALA A 453 13.54 -5.55 -9.30
CA ALA A 453 12.56 -5.90 -8.29
C ALA A 453 12.41 -7.43 -8.14
N GLU A 454 12.30 -8.17 -9.26
CA GLU A 454 12.26 -9.63 -9.25
C GLU A 454 13.53 -10.25 -8.66
N SER A 455 14.69 -9.69 -8.99
CA SER A 455 15.98 -10.16 -8.44
C SER A 455 16.04 -9.99 -6.92
N GLY A 456 15.50 -8.90 -6.39
CA GLY A 456 15.46 -8.66 -4.94
C GLY A 456 14.42 -9.50 -4.22
N GLU A 457 13.28 -9.78 -4.86
CA GLU A 457 12.25 -10.68 -4.33
C GLU A 457 12.68 -12.15 -4.32
N GLY A 458 13.40 -12.57 -5.36
CA GLY A 458 13.92 -13.93 -5.49
C GLY A 458 15.03 -14.26 -4.49
N ASP A 459 15.84 -13.27 -4.11
CA ASP A 459 16.86 -13.41 -3.08
C ASP A 459 16.95 -12.15 -2.19
N PRO A 460 16.12 -12.08 -1.13
CA PRO A 460 16.14 -10.97 -0.20
C PRO A 460 17.46 -10.83 0.57
N THR A 461 18.35 -11.83 0.55
CA THR A 461 19.64 -11.75 1.25
C THR A 461 20.64 -10.83 0.55
N MET A 462 20.40 -10.52 -0.73
CA MET A 462 21.17 -9.52 -1.49
C MET A 462 20.75 -8.08 -1.18
N LEU A 463 19.62 -7.90 -0.49
CA LEU A 463 19.13 -6.57 -0.09
C LEU A 463 19.91 -6.08 1.14
N CYS A 464 19.92 -4.76 1.34
CA CYS A 464 20.59 -4.20 2.52
C CYS A 464 20.01 -4.77 3.81
N LYS A 465 20.87 -5.41 4.60
CA LYS A 465 20.58 -5.70 6.01
C LYS A 465 20.44 -4.39 6.76
N ALA A 466 19.46 -4.32 7.66
CA ALA A 466 19.33 -3.21 8.60
C ALA A 466 20.60 -2.99 9.44
#